data_AF-A0A847EIU0-F1
#
_entry.id   AF-A0A847EIU0-F1
#
_cell.length_a   1.000
_cell.length_b   1.000
_cell.length_c   1.000
_cell.angle_alpha   90.00
_cell.angle_beta   90.00
_cell.angle_gamma   90.00
#
_symmetry.space_group_name_H-M   'P 1'
#
loop_
_entity.id
_entity.type
_entity.pdbx_description
1 polymer ?
#
loop_
_entity_poly.entity_id
_entity_poly.type
_entity_poly.pdbx_seq_one_letter_code
_entity_poly.pdbx_strand_id
1 'polypeptide(L)' 'MKCPKCGGEDIESFTISNTIYYRCRKCDHKWKVDM' A
#
# COMPACT_ATOMS: atom_id res chain seq x y z
N MET A 1 -6.28 3.31 6.16
CA MET A 1 -6.17 3.81 4.76
C MET A 1 -6.94 2.87 3.84
N LYS A 2 -7.33 3.28 2.63
CA LYS A 2 -8.04 2.42 1.67
C LYS A 2 -7.23 2.23 0.41
N CYS A 3 -7.35 1.05 -0.20
CA CYS A 3 -6.69 0.74 -1.46
C CYS A 3 -7.30 1.65 -2.55
N PRO A 4 -6.48 2.44 -3.26
CA PRO A 4 -7.00 3.36 -4.28
C PRO A 4 -7.65 2.64 -5.47
N LYS A 5 -7.34 1.35 -5.66
CA LYS A 5 -7.88 0.54 -6.77
C LYS A 5 -9.22 -0.13 -6.45
N CYS A 6 -9.40 -0.67 -5.25
CA CYS A 6 -10.57 -1.51 -4.91
C CYS A 6 -11.32 -1.09 -3.65
N GLY A 7 -10.87 -0.05 -2.94
CA GLY A 7 -11.45 0.40 -1.67
C GLY A 7 -11.19 -0.55 -0.50
N GLY A 8 -10.42 -1.63 -0.69
CA GLY A 8 -10.07 -2.59 0.35
C GLY A 8 -9.25 -1.98 1.48
N GLU A 9 -9.50 -2.43 2.70
CA GLU A 9 -8.87 -1.92 3.93
C GLU A 9 -7.72 -2.80 4.43
N ASP A 10 -7.59 -4.02 3.89
CA ASP A 10 -6.51 -4.94 4.21
C ASP A 10 -5.26 -4.59 3.37
N ILE A 11 -4.32 -3.88 3.99
CA ILE A 11 -3.15 -3.29 3.36
C ILE A 11 -1.91 -3.63 4.19
N GLU A 12 -0.94 -4.26 3.56
CA GLU A 12 0.41 -4.43 4.07
C GLU A 12 1.25 -3.21 3.72
N SER A 13 2.12 -2.79 4.64
CA SER A 13 3.10 -1.76 4.38
C SER A 13 4.45 -2.09 4.98
N PHE A 14 5.51 -1.72 4.28
CA PHE A 14 6.88 -1.74 4.82
C PHE A 14 7.63 -0.51 4.35
N THR A 15 8.60 -0.07 5.15
CA THR A 15 9.40 1.12 4.87
C THR A 15 10.82 0.71 4.51
N ILE A 16 11.34 1.24 3.41
CA ILE A 16 12.76 1.13 3.05
C ILE A 16 13.28 2.56 2.87
N SER A 17 14.27 2.94 3.68
CA SER A 17 14.81 4.31 3.71
C SER A 17 13.69 5.35 3.91
N ASN A 18 13.49 6.25 2.95
CA ASN A 18 12.44 7.28 2.99
C ASN A 18 11.21 6.92 2.13
N THR A 19 11.03 5.66 1.74
CA THR A 19 9.90 5.24 0.91
C THR A 19 9.05 4.23 1.66
N ILE A 20 7.76 4.51 1.77
CA ILE A 20 6.76 3.56 2.28
C ILE A 20 6.16 2.82 1.11
N TYR A 21 6.27 1.50 1.12
CA TYR A 21 5.68 0.60 0.14
C TYR A 21 4.40 0.02 0.71
N TYR A 22 3.34 0.02 -0.09
CA TYR A 22 2.04 -0.51 0.25
C TYR A 22 1.64 -1.64 -0.71
N ARG A 23 0.92 -2.63 -0.20
CA ARG A 23 0.27 -3.70 -0.97
C ARG A 23 -1.12 -3.95 -0.39
N CYS A 24 -2.16 -3.87 -1.22
CA CYS A 24 -3.48 -4.34 -0.85
C CYS A 24 -3.55 -5.87 -0.97
N ARG A 25 -3.91 -6.57 0.11
CA ARG A 25 -4.07 -8.03 0.10
C ARG A 25 -5.31 -8.53 -0.64
N LYS A 26 -6.33 -7.66 -0.83
CA LYS A 26 -7.57 -8.03 -1.52
C LYS A 26 -7.45 -8.09 -3.04
N CYS A 27 -6.67 -7.18 -3.64
CA CYS A 27 -6.59 -7.05 -5.11
C CYS A 27 -5.15 -6.97 -5.63
N ASP A 28 -4.17 -7.25 -4.77
CA ASP A 28 -2.73 -7.24 -5.06
C ASP A 28 -2.18 -5.94 -5.66
N HIS A 29 -2.90 -4.83 -5.50
CA HIS A 29 -2.42 -3.53 -5.96
C HIS A 29 -1.30 -3.03 -5.06
N LYS A 30 -0.22 -2.53 -5.67
CA LYS A 30 0.96 -2.02 -4.98
C LYS A 30 1.17 -0.56 -5.33
N TRP A 31 1.49 0.26 -4.34
CA TRP A 31 1.84 1.67 -4.52
C TRP A 31 2.89 2.07 -3.49
N LYS A 32 3.54 3.22 -3.71
CA LYS A 32 4.54 3.75 -2.79
C LYS A 32 4.33 5.23 -2.56
N VAL A 33 4.79 5.69 -1.40
CA VAL A 33 4.82 7.10 -1.03
C VAL A 33 6.23 7.40 -0.55
N ASP A 34 6.87 8.37 -1.17
CA ASP A 34 8.15 8.90 -0.70
C ASP A 34 7.85 9.92 0.42
N MET A 35 8.58 9.81 1.54
CA MET A 35 8.50 10.69 2.72
C MET A 35 9.32 11.96 2.53
#